data_AF-A0A3G1B2G4-F1
#
_entry.id   AF-A0A3G1B2G4-F1
#
_cell.length_a   1.000
_cell.length_b   1.000
_cell.length_c   1.000
_cell.angle_alpha   90.00
_cell.angle_beta   90.00
_cell.angle_gamma   90.00
#
_symmetry.space_group_name_H-M   'P 1'
#
loop_
_entity.id
_entity.type
_entity.pdbx_description
1 polymer ?
#
loop_
_entity_poly.entity_id
_entity_poly.type
_entity_poly.pdbx_seq_one_letter_code
_entity_poly.pdbx_strand_id
1 'polypeptide(L)' 'MSQIERDFMRQVDDLILSATPEVLAKLGQIDQKAQMSGQTFYDVYSALSDEDKRQIIILKKD' A
#
# COMPACT_ATOMS: atom_id res chain seq x y z
N MET A 1 -4.40 13.03 -12.99
CA MET A 1 -4.27 11.56 -12.94
C MET A 1 -4.46 10.94 -14.31
N SER A 2 -3.43 10.25 -14.80
CA SER A 2 -3.41 9.44 -16.01
C SER A 2 -4.17 8.12 -15.81
N GLN A 3 -4.39 7.39 -16.91
CA GLN A 3 -5.01 6.06 -16.84
C GLN A 3 -4.15 5.06 -16.08
N ILE A 4 -2.83 5.12 -16.28
CA ILE A 4 -1.85 4.27 -15.60
C ILE A 4 -1.90 4.47 -14.08
N GLU A 5 -1.96 5.72 -13.63
CA GLU A 5 -2.08 6.04 -12.19
C GLU A 5 -3.41 5.51 -11.61
N ARG A 6 -4.51 5.61 -12.36
CA ARG A 6 -5.81 5.05 -11.95
C ARG A 6 -5.83 3.52 -11.91
N ASP A 7 -5.12 2.86 -12.82
CA ASP A 7 -5.01 1.40 -12.84
C ASP A 7 -4.13 0.90 -11.68
N PHE A 8 -3.06 1.64 -11.37
CA PHE A 8 -2.22 1.37 -10.21
C PHE A 8 -3.01 1.50 -8.90
N MET A 9 -3.71 2.61 -8.69
CA MET A 9 -4.50 2.82 -7.47
C MET A 9 -5.54 1.72 -7.28
N ARG A 10 -6.23 1.29 -8.35
CA ARG A 10 -7.18 0.17 -8.28
C ARG A 10 -6.54 -1.15 -7.83
N GLN A 11 -5.34 -1.48 -8.32
CA GLN A 11 -4.64 -2.69 -7.89
C GLN A 11 -4.24 -2.63 -6.40
N VAL A 12 -3.86 -1.43 -5.93
CA VAL A 12 -3.53 -1.20 -4.53
C VAL A 12 -4.79 -1.26 -3.65
N ASP A 13 -5.92 -0.71 -4.12
CA ASP A 13 -7.21 -0.82 -3.45
C ASP A 13 -7.66 -2.27 -3.30
N ASP A 14 -7.55 -3.08 -4.36
CA ASP A 14 -7.87 -4.50 -4.32
C ASP A 14 -6.98 -5.26 -3.34
N LEU A 15 -5.70 -4.88 -3.23
CA LEU A 15 -4.79 -5.43 -2.22
C LEU A 15 -5.27 -5.09 -0.82
N ILE A 16 -5.63 -3.84 -0.55
CA ILE A 16 -6.11 -3.38 0.77
C ILE A 16 -7.42 -4.11 1.14
N LEU A 17 -8.38 -4.18 0.22
CA LEU A 17 -9.68 -4.79 0.49
C LEU A 17 -9.59 -6.31 0.75
N SER A 18 -8.55 -6.96 0.21
CA SER A 18 -8.30 -8.40 0.39
C SER A 18 -7.18 -8.71 1.40
N ALA A 19 -6.68 -7.71 2.12
CA ALA A 19 -5.57 -7.88 3.05
C ALA A 19 -6.03 -8.51 4.37
N THR A 20 -5.14 -9.29 4.99
CA THR A 20 -5.29 -9.78 6.36
C THR A 20 -5.20 -8.62 7.35
N PRO A 21 -5.75 -8.74 8.58
CA PRO A 21 -5.66 -7.69 9.60
C PRO A 21 -4.22 -7.23 9.88
N GLU A 22 -3.25 -8.14 9.85
CA GLU A 22 -1.83 -7.87 10.05
C GLU A 22 -1.25 -7.00 8.93
N VAL A 23 -1.62 -7.31 7.68
CA VAL A 23 -1.24 -6.51 6.51
C VAL A 23 -1.91 -5.15 6.56
N LEU A 24 -3.20 -5.08 6.87
CA LEU A 24 -3.95 -3.83 7.01
C LEU A 24 -3.33 -2.92 8.08
N ALA A 25 -2.90 -3.48 9.21
CA ALA A 25 -2.24 -2.72 10.27
C ALA A 25 -0.93 -2.09 9.77
N LYS A 26 -0.12 -2.83 9.00
CA LYS A 26 1.10 -2.28 8.38
C LYS A 26 0.79 -1.20 7.34
N LEU A 27 -0.18 -1.42 6.47
CA LEU A 27 -0.60 -0.42 5.48
C LEU A 27 -1.12 0.86 6.16
N GLY A 28 -1.88 0.72 7.25
CA GLY A 28 -2.35 1.84 8.06
C GLY A 28 -1.20 2.63 8.72
N GLN A 29 -0.14 1.96 9.18
CA GLN A 29 1.06 2.64 9.69
C GLN A 29 1.77 3.44 8.59
N ILE A 30 1.79 2.93 7.36
CA ILE A 30 2.38 3.63 6.20
C ILE A 30 1.53 4.85 5.84
N ASP A 31 0.20 4.70 5.78
CA ASP A 31 -0.72 5.82 5.51
C ASP A 31 -0.59 6.92 6.57
N GLN A 32 -0.56 6.55 7.86
CA GLN A 32 -0.38 7.52 8.94
C GLN A 32 0.93 8.30 8.80
N LYS A 33 2.04 7.64 8.43
CA LYS A 33 3.32 8.31 8.18
C LYS A 33 3.24 9.22 6.95
N ALA A 34 2.59 8.77 5.87
CA ALA A 34 2.42 9.55 4.65
C ALA A 34 1.67 10.86 4.93
N GLN A 35 0.56 10.79 5.70
CA GLN A 35 -0.23 11.96 6.10
C GLN A 35 0.61 12.98 6.89
N MET A 36 1.46 12.52 7.81
CA MET A 36 2.35 13.39 8.58
C MET A 36 3.42 14.07 7.72
N SER A 37 3.76 13.49 6.56
CA SER A 37 4.69 14.05 5.59
C SER A 37 4.00 14.85 4.46
N GLY A 38 2.67 14.98 4.49
CA GLY A 38 1.91 15.66 3.44
C GLY A 38 1.90 14.92 2.10
N GLN A 39 2.24 13.63 2.09
CA GLN A 39 2.21 12.77 0.92
C GLN A 39 0.95 11.91 0.93
N THR A 40 0.51 11.46 -0.24
CA THR A 40 -0.56 10.46 -0.28
C THR A 40 0.01 9.08 0.01
N PHE A 41 -0.84 8.19 0.53
CA PHE A 41 -0.48 6.79 0.71
C PHE A 41 0.06 6.16 -0.59
N TYR A 42 -0.57 6.44 -1.74
CA TYR A 42 -0.16 5.88 -3.03
C TYR A 42 1.24 6.31 -3.45
N ASP A 43 1.61 7.58 -3.18
CA ASP A 43 2.95 8.08 -3.47
C ASP A 43 4.00 7.30 -2.68
N VAL A 44 3.78 7.16 -1.37
CA VAL A 44 4.69 6.44 -0.47
C VAL A 44 4.71 4.95 -0.81
N TYR A 45 3.56 4.34 -1.05
CA TYR A 45 3.43 2.93 -1.40
C TYR A 45 4.14 2.60 -2.72
N SER A 46 4.04 3.49 -3.71
CA SER A 46 4.73 3.33 -5.00
C SER A 46 6.25 3.33 -4.82
N ALA A 47 6.77 4.15 -3.90
CA ALA A 47 8.19 4.31 -3.60
C ALA A 47 8.78 3.22 -2.68
N LEU A 48 7.96 2.34 -2.09
CA LEU A 48 8.44 1.21 -1.31
C LEU A 48 9.32 0.28 -2.14
N SER A 49 10.36 -0.27 -1.52
CA SER A 49 11.22 -1.26 -2.16
C SER A 49 10.43 -2.55 -2.46
N ASP A 50 10.91 -3.33 -3.44
CA ASP A 50 10.32 -4.63 -3.73
C ASP A 50 10.42 -5.60 -2.54
N GLU A 51 11.39 -5.39 -1.64
CA GLU A 51 11.51 -6.16 -0.40
C GLU A 51 10.41 -5.80 0.59
N ASP A 52 10.14 -4.50 0.80
CA ASP A 52 9.05 -4.02 1.66
C ASP A 52 7.69 -4.47 1.13
N LYS A 53 7.47 -4.38 -0.19
CA LYS A 53 6.25 -4.87 -0.85
C LYS A 53 6.12 -6.39 -0.70
N ARG A 54 7.21 -7.15 -0.79
CA ARG A 54 7.19 -8.60 -0.56
C ARG A 54 6.84 -8.96 0.87
N GLN A 55 7.32 -8.23 1.88
CA GLN A 55 6.93 -8.47 3.26
C GLN A 55 5.44 -8.24 3.50
N ILE A 56 4.83 -7.28 2.80
CA ILE A 56 3.38 -7.02 2.81
C ILE A 56 2.61 -8.18 2.15
N ILE A 57 3.14 -8.76 1.06
CA ILE A 57 2.51 -9.88 0.34
C ILE A 57 2.67 -11.21 1.07
N ILE A 58 3.80 -11.46 1.75
CA ILE A 58 4.04 -12.71 2.49
C ILE A 58 3.05 -12.84 3.65
N LEU A 59 2.75 -11.74 4.34
CA LEU A 59 1.74 -11.68 5.42
C LEU A 59 0.28 -11.88 4.93
N LYS A 60 0.04 -11.90 3.61
CA LYS A 60 -1.27 -12.23 3.02
C LYS A 60 -1.50 -13.74 2.90
N LYS A 61 -0.45 -14.57 3.01
CA LYS A 61 -0.53 -16.02 2.74
C LYS A 61 -0.89 -16.89 3.95
N ASP A 62 -1.06 -16.30 5.13
CA ASP A 62 -1.49 -17.01 6.35
C ASP A 62 -3.00 -16.85 6.59
#